data_AF-A0A3M3BEZ1-F1
#
_entry.id   AF-A0A3M3BEZ1-F1
#
_cell.length_a   1.000
_cell.length_b   1.000
_cell.length_c   1.000
_cell.angle_alpha   90.00
_cell.angle_beta   90.00
_cell.angle_gamma   90.00
#
_symmetry.space_group_name_H-M   'P 1'
#
loop_
_entity.id
_entity.type
_entity.pdbx_description
1 polymer ?
#
loop_
_entity_poly.entity_id
_entity_poly.type
_entity_poly.pdbx_seq_one_letter_code
_entity_poly.pdbx_strand_id
1 'polypeptide(L)'
;MKRYPTGPPEGFILTPDTTLKKSSASLRMPLWRAKKKSKKPTHCIPGASSMSIRRFALAALASAVFAGSAVAKDYELLNVSYDPTRELYQDYNAEFVNFWKKSHPDDTVKINQSHGGSGKQARGVIDGLRADVVTLALAGDIDEIAKLGKTLPENWQTRLPDASTPYTSTIVFLVRKGNPKGIKDWGDLIKKDVSVITPNPKTSG
;
A
#
# COMPACT_ATOMS: atom_id res chain seq x y z
N MET A 1 6.30 3.05 -31.97
CA MET A 1 7.17 2.89 -30.78
C MET A 1 7.01 4.13 -29.92
N LYS A 2 5.98 4.18 -29.06
CA LYS A 2 5.79 5.29 -28.10
C LYS A 2 6.58 4.93 -26.84
N ARG A 3 7.54 5.79 -26.47
CA ARG A 3 8.32 5.67 -25.24
C ARG A 3 7.38 5.91 -24.06
N TYR A 4 7.38 5.02 -23.07
CA TYR A 4 6.75 5.26 -21.77
C TYR A 4 7.61 6.25 -20.96
N PRO A 5 7.00 7.15 -20.18
CA PRO A 5 7.74 8.02 -19.28
C PRO A 5 8.32 7.21 -18.12
N THR A 6 9.62 7.39 -17.88
CA THR A 6 10.34 6.94 -16.69
C THR A 6 10.06 7.90 -15.54
N GLY A 7 8.95 7.69 -14.84
CA GLY A 7 8.62 8.39 -13.59
C GLY A 7 8.37 7.37 -12.47
N PRO A 8 8.62 7.71 -11.20
CA PRO A 8 8.35 6.80 -10.09
C PRO A 8 6.84 6.48 -10.03
N PRO A 9 6.44 5.28 -9.59
CA PRO A 9 5.05 4.90 -9.48
C PRO A 9 4.37 5.73 -8.38
N GLU A 10 3.65 6.78 -8.77
CA GLU A 10 2.67 7.43 -7.90
C GLU A 10 1.47 6.48 -7.75
N GLY A 11 1.39 5.75 -6.63
CA GLY A 11 0.23 4.90 -6.40
C GLY A 11 0.35 3.79 -5.37
N PHE A 12 1.18 3.90 -4.33
CA PHE A 12 1.08 3.05 -3.14
C PHE A 12 1.26 3.91 -1.88
N ILE A 13 0.19 4.62 -1.51
CA ILE A 13 0.09 5.21 -0.18
C ILE A 13 -0.52 4.11 0.70
N LEU A 14 0.30 3.52 1.57
CA LEU A 14 -0.20 2.87 2.78
C LEU A 14 -0.94 3.94 3.58
N THR A 15 -2.26 4.04 3.40
CA THR A 15 -3.09 4.91 4.24
C THR A 15 -3.09 4.35 5.67
N PRO A 16 -2.77 5.14 6.70
CA PRO A 16 -2.85 4.70 8.08
C PRO A 16 -4.31 4.82 8.52
N ASP A 17 -5.16 3.85 8.17
CA ASP A 17 -6.47 3.74 8.83
C ASP A 17 -6.68 2.34 9.39
N THR A 18 -6.19 2.17 10.60
CA THR A 18 -6.75 1.23 11.58
C THR A 18 -7.06 2.01 12.85
N THR A 19 -8.02 2.93 12.76
CA THR A 19 -8.60 3.54 13.96
C THR A 19 -9.54 2.54 14.66
N LEU A 20 -8.97 1.79 15.62
CA LEU A 20 -9.73 1.02 16.60
C LEU A 20 -10.56 1.95 17.49
N LYS A 21 -11.87 1.67 17.55
CA LYS A 21 -12.88 2.22 18.47
C LYS A 21 -12.33 2.51 19.87
N LYS A 22 -12.36 3.78 20.31
CA LYS A 22 -12.34 4.12 21.74
C LYS A 22 -13.77 4.14 22.28
N SER A 23 -14.02 3.23 23.23
CA SER A 23 -15.20 3.21 24.09
C SER A 23 -15.35 4.54 24.84
N SER A 24 -16.54 5.13 24.76
CA SER A 24 -16.94 6.33 25.45
C SER A 24 -17.29 6.03 26.91
N ALA A 25 -16.45 6.48 27.84
CA ALA A 25 -16.82 6.66 29.23
C ALA A 25 -16.91 8.16 29.52
N SER A 26 -18.15 8.62 29.69
CA SER A 26 -18.54 9.96 30.14
C SER A 26 -17.92 10.27 31.51
N LEU A 27 -17.17 11.36 31.62
CA LEU A 27 -17.02 12.08 32.89
C LEU A 27 -17.08 13.59 32.64
N ARG A 28 -18.20 14.19 33.04
CA ARG A 28 -18.38 15.64 33.15
C ARG A 28 -17.57 16.13 34.35
N MET A 29 -16.75 17.17 34.17
CA MET A 29 -16.30 18.02 35.27
C MET A 29 -16.47 19.50 34.91
N PRO A 30 -17.00 20.33 35.84
CA PRO A 30 -17.41 21.70 35.57
C PRO A 30 -16.26 22.70 35.58
N LEU A 31 -16.40 23.73 34.74
CA LEU A 31 -15.57 24.94 34.72
C LEU A 31 -15.50 25.60 36.10
N TRP A 32 -14.30 25.82 36.60
CA TRP A 32 -14.05 26.76 37.70
C TRP A 32 -13.41 28.05 37.17
N ARG A 33 -14.16 29.14 37.31
CA ARG A 33 -13.82 30.49 36.87
C ARG A 33 -13.12 31.23 38.03
N ALA A 34 -11.79 31.26 38.01
CA ALA A 34 -11.03 32.00 39.03
C ALA A 34 -11.05 33.52 38.74
N LYS A 35 -11.58 34.30 39.71
CA LYS A 35 -11.62 35.76 39.70
C LYS A 35 -10.21 36.35 39.80
N LYS A 36 -9.85 37.22 38.85
CA LYS A 36 -8.72 38.14 38.95
C LYS A 36 -8.97 39.16 40.07
N LYS A 37 -8.05 39.28 41.02
CA LYS A 37 -7.94 40.47 41.89
C LYS A 37 -6.65 41.22 41.55
N SER A 38 -6.87 42.44 41.06
CA SER A 38 -5.89 43.49 40.82
C SER A 38 -5.36 44.03 42.16
N LYS A 39 -4.03 44.09 42.31
CA LYS A 39 -3.33 45.07 43.13
C LYS A 39 -1.95 45.37 42.51
N LYS A 40 -1.80 46.57 41.97
CA LYS A 40 -0.53 47.34 41.88
C LYS A 40 -0.60 48.43 42.99
N PRO A 41 0.42 49.27 43.26
CA PRO A 41 1.80 49.35 42.74
C PRO A 41 2.87 49.48 43.84
N THR A 42 4.15 49.40 43.50
CA THR A 42 5.21 50.33 43.99
C THR A 42 6.50 50.13 43.21
N HIS A 43 7.10 51.25 42.79
CA HIS A 43 8.39 51.35 42.11
C HIS A 43 9.55 51.19 43.09
N CYS A 44 10.54 50.35 42.74
CA CYS A 44 11.96 50.51 43.08
C CYS A 44 12.81 49.86 41.96
N ILE A 45 13.84 50.58 41.49
CA ILE A 45 14.94 50.13 40.61
C ILE A 45 16.24 50.46 41.39
N PRO A 46 17.41 49.81 41.22
CA PRO A 46 17.77 48.52 40.62
C PRO A 46 18.55 47.62 41.62
N GLY A 47 18.68 46.33 41.30
CA GLY A 47 19.65 45.46 41.98
C GLY A 47 19.91 44.20 41.16
N ALA A 48 21.08 44.14 40.51
CA ALA A 48 21.56 42.94 39.84
C ALA A 48 21.59 41.78 40.85
N SER A 49 20.84 40.71 40.58
CA SER A 49 20.90 39.47 41.35
C SER A 49 20.90 38.30 40.40
N SER A 50 22.10 37.75 40.25
CA SER A 50 22.49 36.43 39.75
C SER A 50 21.33 35.55 39.31
N MET A 51 21.15 35.42 37.99
CA MET A 51 20.24 34.47 37.38
C MET A 51 20.78 33.06 37.69
N SER A 52 20.22 32.42 38.72
CA SER A 52 20.61 31.08 39.15
C SER A 52 20.46 30.07 38.00
N ILE A 53 21.62 29.62 37.50
CA ILE A 53 21.79 28.64 36.42
C ILE A 53 21.05 27.32 36.70
N ARG A 54 20.62 27.07 37.95
CA ARG A 54 19.92 25.84 38.36
C ARG A 54 18.48 25.70 37.84
N ARG A 55 17.81 26.78 37.40
CA ARG A 55 16.43 26.68 36.86
C ARG A 55 16.37 26.33 35.37
N PHE A 56 17.47 26.49 34.64
CA PHE A 56 17.56 26.06 33.23
C PHE A 56 17.89 24.57 33.07
N ALA A 57 18.46 23.93 34.09
CA ALA A 57 18.83 22.52 34.03
C ALA A 57 17.62 21.56 34.01
N LEU A 58 16.51 21.88 34.70
CA LEU A 58 15.31 21.03 34.69
C LEU A 58 14.46 21.16 33.41
N ALA A 59 14.47 22.32 32.75
CA ALA A 59 13.74 22.53 31.49
C ALA A 59 14.44 21.83 30.29
N ALA A 60 15.77 21.68 30.35
CA ALA A 60 16.53 20.93 29.34
C ALA A 60 16.28 19.42 29.41
N LEU A 61 16.07 18.86 30.61
CA LEU A 61 15.85 17.41 30.79
C LEU A 61 14.44 16.96 30.37
N ALA A 62 13.42 17.83 30.47
CA ALA A 62 12.06 17.54 30.01
C ALA A 62 11.93 17.57 28.47
N SER A 63 12.78 18.33 27.78
CA SER A 63 12.78 18.45 26.32
C SER A 63 13.42 17.23 25.63
N ALA A 64 14.23 16.45 26.33
CA ALA A 64 14.92 15.27 25.78
C ALA A 64 14.00 14.03 25.63
N VAL A 65 12.85 13.99 26.32
CA VAL A 65 11.92 12.84 26.27
C VAL A 65 10.96 12.93 25.07
N PHE A 66 10.85 14.08 24.42
CA PHE A 66 10.00 14.29 23.23
C PHE A 66 10.75 14.18 21.89
N ALA A 67 12.05 13.83 21.90
CA ALA A 67 12.72 13.35 20.70
C ALA A 67 12.16 11.95 20.38
N GLY A 68 11.03 11.93 19.67
CA GLY A 68 10.31 10.72 19.30
C GLY A 68 11.28 9.69 18.73
N SER A 69 11.41 8.57 19.42
CA SER A 69 12.07 7.40 18.86
C SER A 69 11.28 7.02 17.61
N ALA A 70 11.87 7.23 16.43
CA ALA A 70 11.38 6.60 15.22
C ALA A 70 11.46 5.09 15.50
N VAL A 71 10.31 4.46 15.69
CA VAL A 71 10.24 3.02 15.89
C VAL A 71 10.41 2.40 14.51
N ALA A 72 11.60 1.86 14.25
CA ALA A 72 11.88 0.99 13.12
C ALA A 72 10.78 -0.06 13.00
N LYS A 73 10.15 -0.17 11.83
CA LYS A 73 9.08 -1.16 11.60
C LYS A 73 9.48 -2.18 10.55
N ASP A 74 9.27 -3.44 10.91
CA ASP A 74 9.41 -4.57 9.99
C ASP A 74 8.06 -4.87 9.34
N TYR A 75 8.02 -4.76 8.02
CA TYR A 75 6.87 -5.10 7.19
C TYR A 75 7.17 -6.38 6.42
N GLU A 76 6.29 -7.37 6.57
CA GLU A 76 6.25 -8.53 5.69
C GLU A 76 4.92 -8.50 4.94
N LEU A 77 5.00 -8.38 3.62
CA LEU A 77 3.84 -8.26 2.73
C LEU A 77 3.75 -9.50 1.84
N LEU A 78 2.54 -9.97 1.57
CA LEU A 78 2.24 -10.96 0.55
C LEU A 78 1.45 -10.33 -0.60
N ASN A 79 2.07 -10.31 -1.79
CA ASN A 79 1.37 -10.03 -3.05
C ASN A 79 0.89 -11.35 -3.68
N VAL A 80 -0.43 -11.54 -3.75
CA VAL A 80 -1.05 -12.63 -4.50
C VAL A 80 -1.38 -12.14 -5.91
N SER A 81 -0.61 -12.62 -6.89
CA SER A 81 -0.66 -12.15 -8.27
C SER A 81 -1.03 -13.25 -9.27
N TYR A 82 -1.33 -12.86 -10.51
CA TYR A 82 -1.57 -13.79 -11.62
C TYR A 82 -0.26 -14.31 -12.24
N ASP A 83 -0.36 -15.35 -13.09
CA ASP A 83 0.80 -16.21 -13.42
C ASP A 83 1.99 -15.56 -14.15
N PRO A 84 1.81 -14.69 -15.18
CA PRO A 84 2.90 -14.17 -16.00
C PRO A 84 3.60 -12.93 -15.40
N THR A 85 3.29 -12.53 -14.16
CA THR A 85 3.86 -11.33 -13.53
C THR A 85 5.06 -11.61 -12.63
N ARG A 86 5.62 -12.82 -12.67
CA ARG A 86 6.73 -13.27 -11.80
C ARG A 86 7.93 -12.35 -11.90
N GLU A 87 8.40 -12.14 -13.13
CA GLU A 87 9.58 -11.33 -13.41
C GLU A 87 9.28 -9.84 -13.15
N LEU A 88 8.09 -9.37 -13.51
CA LEU A 88 7.65 -8.01 -13.21
C LEU A 88 7.75 -7.69 -11.72
N TYR A 89 7.19 -8.54 -10.86
CA TYR A 89 7.19 -8.25 -9.43
C TYR A 89 8.55 -8.55 -8.79
N GLN A 90 9.38 -9.43 -9.33
CA GLN A 90 10.77 -9.56 -8.87
C GLN A 90 11.51 -8.21 -8.96
N ASP A 91 11.47 -7.58 -10.12
CA ASP A 91 12.13 -6.29 -10.35
C ASP A 91 11.42 -5.15 -9.60
N TYR A 92 10.09 -5.06 -9.71
CA TYR A 92 9.31 -4.00 -9.07
C TYR A 92 9.43 -4.02 -7.54
N ASN A 93 9.44 -5.20 -6.92
CA ASN A 93 9.56 -5.29 -5.47
C ASN A 93 10.95 -4.80 -4.99
N ALA A 94 12.02 -5.12 -5.71
CA ALA A 94 13.35 -4.63 -5.39
C ALA A 94 13.41 -3.10 -5.46
N GLU A 95 12.84 -2.51 -6.52
CA GLU A 95 12.75 -1.06 -6.67
C GLU A 95 11.88 -0.41 -5.59
N PHE A 96 10.73 -1.00 -5.25
CA PHE A 96 9.85 -0.48 -4.20
C PHE A 96 10.53 -0.50 -2.83
N VAL A 97 11.23 -1.58 -2.48
CA VAL A 97 11.97 -1.67 -1.19
C VAL A 97 13.06 -0.62 -1.14
N ASN A 98 13.82 -0.43 -2.23
CA ASN A 98 14.84 0.62 -2.34
C ASN A 98 14.23 2.03 -2.23
N PHE A 99 13.08 2.24 -2.86
CA PHE A 99 12.33 3.50 -2.78
C PHE A 99 11.87 3.76 -1.34
N TRP A 100 11.25 2.78 -0.69
CA TRP A 100 10.74 2.92 0.69
C TRP A 100 11.85 3.27 1.67
N LYS A 101 12.98 2.56 1.58
CA LYS A 101 14.15 2.76 2.46
C LYS A 101 14.77 4.15 2.36
N LYS A 102 14.65 4.83 1.22
CA LYS A 102 15.12 6.23 1.07
C LYS A 102 14.35 7.20 1.95
N SER A 103 13.05 6.97 2.13
CA SER A 103 12.18 7.81 2.97
C SER A 103 12.03 7.28 4.41
N HIS A 104 12.27 5.98 4.61
CA HIS A 104 12.14 5.29 5.89
C HIS A 104 13.39 4.41 6.11
N PRO A 105 14.55 5.02 6.45
CA PRO A 105 15.82 4.30 6.51
C PRO A 105 15.87 3.22 7.59
N ASP A 106 15.06 3.37 8.63
CA ASP A 106 14.97 2.46 9.77
C ASP A 106 13.93 1.34 9.56
N ASP A 107 13.12 1.40 8.50
CA ASP A 107 12.14 0.36 8.19
C ASP A 107 12.76 -0.78 7.38
N THR A 108 12.31 -2.00 7.65
CA THR A 108 12.59 -3.17 6.82
C THR A 108 11.33 -3.59 6.09
N VAL A 109 11.39 -3.78 4.78
CA VAL A 109 10.26 -4.28 3.98
C VAL A 109 10.68 -5.55 3.26
N LYS A 110 9.91 -6.62 3.47
CA LYS A 110 10.03 -7.88 2.75
C LYS A 110 8.72 -8.15 2.02
N ILE A 111 8.80 -8.43 0.72
CA ILE A 111 7.62 -8.71 -0.11
C ILE A 111 7.72 -10.13 -0.65
N ASN A 112 6.86 -11.01 -0.16
CA ASN A 112 6.64 -12.35 -0.68
C ASN A 112 5.63 -12.30 -1.84
N GLN A 113 5.73 -13.27 -2.74
CA GLN A 113 4.87 -13.37 -3.92
C GLN A 113 4.25 -14.76 -4.04
N SER A 114 3.01 -14.80 -4.51
CA SER A 114 2.34 -16.02 -4.96
C SER A 114 1.82 -15.79 -6.38
N HIS A 115 2.04 -16.75 -7.28
CA HIS A 115 1.64 -16.65 -8.69
C HIS A 115 0.92 -17.92 -9.16
N GLY A 116 -0.16 -17.72 -9.91
CA GLY A 116 -0.92 -18.77 -10.56
C GLY A 116 -2.08 -18.20 -11.38
N GLY A 117 -2.96 -19.07 -11.88
CA GLY A 117 -4.16 -18.61 -12.58
C GLY A 117 -5.00 -17.66 -11.72
N SER A 118 -5.40 -16.53 -12.29
CA SER A 118 -6.04 -15.41 -11.57
C SER A 118 -7.25 -15.84 -10.73
N GLY A 119 -8.21 -16.55 -11.32
CA GLY A 119 -9.37 -17.07 -10.59
C GLY A 119 -9.02 -18.13 -9.52
N LYS A 120 -7.93 -18.89 -9.70
CA LYS A 120 -7.42 -19.81 -8.66
C LYS A 120 -6.82 -19.04 -7.48
N GLN A 121 -6.07 -17.98 -7.76
CA GLN A 121 -5.47 -17.12 -6.74
C GLN A 121 -6.55 -16.38 -5.94
N ALA A 122 -7.58 -15.84 -6.60
CA ALA A 122 -8.73 -15.23 -5.95
C ALA A 122 -9.44 -16.19 -4.99
N ARG A 123 -9.71 -17.43 -5.44
CA ARG A 123 -10.25 -18.48 -4.56
C ARG A 123 -9.36 -18.75 -3.35
N GLY A 124 -8.04 -18.85 -3.55
CA GLY A 124 -7.10 -19.02 -2.44
C GLY A 124 -7.23 -17.93 -1.38
N VAL A 125 -7.41 -16.67 -1.79
CA VAL A 125 -7.63 -15.54 -0.86
C VAL A 125 -8.98 -15.64 -0.16
N ILE A 126 -10.04 -15.98 -0.89
CA ILE A 126 -11.39 -16.20 -0.32
C ILE A 126 -11.35 -17.33 0.74
N ASP A 127 -10.60 -18.40 0.47
CA ASP A 127 -10.47 -19.56 1.33
C ASP A 127 -9.49 -19.35 2.51
N GLY A 128 -8.92 -18.15 2.65
CA GLY A 128 -8.16 -17.73 3.83
C GLY A 128 -6.66 -17.49 3.63
N LEU A 129 -6.15 -17.51 2.40
CA LEU A 129 -4.80 -17.00 2.13
C LEU A 129 -4.76 -15.50 2.41
N ARG A 130 -3.99 -15.11 3.43
CA ARG A 130 -3.88 -13.72 3.88
C ARG A 130 -2.97 -12.91 2.97
N ALA A 131 -3.52 -12.42 1.86
CA ALA A 131 -2.88 -11.44 1.00
C ALA A 131 -2.96 -10.04 1.60
N ASP A 132 -1.87 -9.29 1.56
CA ASP A 132 -1.88 -7.85 1.86
C ASP A 132 -2.29 -7.05 0.62
N VAL A 133 -1.92 -7.56 -0.56
CA VAL A 133 -2.26 -6.98 -1.85
C VAL A 133 -2.60 -8.09 -2.83
N VAL A 134 -3.59 -7.83 -3.69
CA VAL A 134 -3.90 -8.70 -4.83
C VAL A 134 -3.68 -7.92 -6.12
N THR A 135 -3.01 -8.55 -7.08
CA THR A 135 -2.71 -7.96 -8.37
C THR A 135 -3.11 -8.97 -9.45
N LEU A 136 -4.39 -8.97 -9.80
CA LEU A 136 -5.03 -10.04 -10.59
C LEU A 136 -5.26 -9.63 -12.04
N ALA A 137 -5.60 -10.60 -12.90
CA ALA A 137 -5.68 -10.40 -14.34
C ALA A 137 -6.90 -9.56 -14.77
N LEU A 138 -8.00 -9.64 -14.03
CA LEU A 138 -9.27 -8.99 -14.39
C LEU A 138 -10.09 -8.62 -13.16
N ALA A 139 -10.93 -7.58 -13.32
CA ALA A 139 -11.74 -7.01 -12.24
C ALA A 139 -12.69 -8.03 -11.60
N GLY A 140 -13.24 -8.97 -12.38
CA GLY A 140 -14.18 -9.97 -11.89
C GLY A 140 -13.61 -10.84 -10.76
N ASP A 141 -12.32 -11.19 -10.81
CA ASP A 141 -11.69 -12.00 -9.76
C ASP A 141 -11.54 -11.21 -8.45
N ILE A 142 -11.32 -9.89 -8.54
CA ILE A 142 -11.21 -9.00 -7.38
C ILE A 142 -12.60 -8.72 -6.78
N ASP A 143 -13.63 -8.58 -7.64
CA ASP A 143 -15.01 -8.47 -7.21
C ASP A 143 -15.46 -9.68 -6.39
N GLU A 144 -15.08 -10.89 -6.79
CA GLU A 144 -15.39 -12.11 -6.02
C GLU A 144 -14.71 -12.11 -4.65
N ILE A 145 -13.48 -11.60 -4.53
CA ILE A 145 -12.80 -11.44 -3.22
C ILE A 145 -13.58 -10.45 -2.34
N ALA A 146 -14.00 -9.31 -2.89
CA ALA A 146 -14.76 -8.31 -2.14
C ALA A 146 -16.11 -8.86 -1.65
N LYS A 147 -16.85 -9.55 -2.53
CA LYS A 147 -18.19 -10.07 -2.25
C LYS A 147 -18.17 -11.28 -1.31
N LEU A 148 -17.32 -12.27 -1.60
CA LEU A 148 -17.30 -13.56 -0.90
C LEU A 148 -16.31 -13.57 0.27
N GLY A 149 -15.10 -13.08 0.04
CA GLY A 149 -14.04 -13.05 1.06
C GLY A 149 -14.21 -11.94 2.10
N LYS A 150 -14.86 -10.82 1.73
CA LYS A 150 -15.08 -9.63 2.60
C LYS A 150 -13.80 -9.05 3.21
N THR A 151 -12.65 -9.33 2.58
CA THR A 151 -11.33 -8.81 2.97
C THR A 151 -10.97 -7.53 2.21
N LEU A 152 -11.79 -7.16 1.21
CA LEU A 152 -11.63 -5.97 0.39
C LEU A 152 -12.95 -5.17 0.39
N PRO A 153 -12.93 -3.83 0.47
CA PRO A 153 -14.15 -3.04 0.34
C PRO A 153 -14.76 -3.18 -1.06
N GLU A 154 -16.10 -3.16 -1.14
CA GLU A 154 -16.81 -3.33 -2.42
C GLU A 154 -16.51 -2.23 -3.45
N ASN A 155 -16.13 -1.03 -3.00
CA ASN A 155 -15.74 0.07 -3.87
C ASN A 155 -14.25 0.04 -4.27
N TRP A 156 -13.59 -1.12 -4.20
CA TRP A 156 -12.16 -1.25 -4.45
C TRP A 156 -11.71 -0.60 -5.77
N GLN A 157 -12.49 -0.79 -6.83
CA GLN A 157 -12.13 -0.39 -8.18
C GLN A 157 -11.94 1.12 -8.32
N THR A 158 -12.64 1.92 -7.50
CA THR A 158 -12.54 3.38 -7.52
C THR A 158 -11.49 3.94 -6.56
N ARG A 159 -10.77 3.11 -5.81
CA ARG A 159 -9.80 3.57 -4.79
C ARG A 159 -8.48 4.03 -5.39
N LEU A 160 -8.15 3.57 -6.60
CA LEU A 160 -6.98 3.99 -7.37
C LEU A 160 -7.41 4.51 -8.75
N PRO A 161 -6.58 5.35 -9.41
CA PRO A 161 -6.84 5.84 -10.76
C PRO A 161 -7.10 4.72 -11.77
N ASP A 162 -7.69 5.08 -12.91
CA ASP A 162 -7.90 4.19 -14.05
C ASP A 162 -8.59 2.87 -13.68
N ALA A 163 -9.60 2.94 -12.82
CA ALA A 163 -10.33 1.79 -12.31
C ALA A 163 -9.40 0.75 -11.63
N SER A 164 -8.39 1.24 -10.90
CA SER A 164 -7.35 0.42 -10.26
C SER A 164 -6.54 -0.44 -11.24
N THR A 165 -6.36 0.04 -12.47
CA THR A 165 -5.65 -0.67 -13.55
C THR A 165 -4.40 0.11 -13.97
N PRO A 166 -3.25 -0.06 -13.29
CA PRO A 166 -2.05 0.74 -13.52
C PRO A 166 -1.34 0.45 -14.86
N TYR A 167 -1.68 -0.65 -15.53
CA TYR A 167 -1.17 -1.01 -16.85
C TYR A 167 -2.20 -1.87 -17.60
N THR A 168 -2.06 -1.95 -18.92
CA THR A 168 -2.89 -2.79 -19.77
C THR A 168 -2.03 -3.68 -20.66
N SER A 169 -2.63 -4.76 -21.17
CA SER A 169 -2.03 -5.65 -22.16
C SER A 169 -3.07 -5.97 -23.23
N THR A 170 -2.71 -6.83 -24.18
CA THR A 170 -3.64 -7.33 -25.21
C THR A 170 -3.32 -8.78 -25.55
N ILE A 171 -4.29 -9.45 -26.19
CA ILE A 171 -4.13 -10.82 -26.64
C ILE A 171 -3.54 -10.83 -28.04
N VAL A 172 -2.47 -11.60 -28.22
CA VAL A 172 -1.78 -11.79 -29.51
C VAL A 172 -1.53 -13.27 -29.76
N PHE A 173 -1.23 -13.61 -31.02
CA PHE A 173 -0.79 -14.96 -31.36
C PHE A 173 0.73 -15.06 -31.30
N LEU A 174 1.23 -16.02 -30.53
CA LEU A 174 2.62 -16.46 -30.62
C LEU A 174 2.68 -17.72 -31.50
N VAL A 175 3.42 -17.64 -32.60
CA VAL A 175 3.57 -18.73 -33.56
C VAL A 175 5.02 -19.22 -33.60
N ARG A 176 5.22 -20.46 -34.06
CA ARG A 176 6.57 -20.99 -34.31
C ARG A 176 7.27 -20.21 -35.43
N LYS A 177 8.61 -20.23 -35.41
CA LYS A 177 9.47 -19.56 -36.39
C LYS A 177 9.02 -19.86 -37.82
N GLY A 178 8.93 -18.80 -38.64
CA GLY A 178 8.50 -18.88 -40.04
C GLY A 178 7.00 -18.96 -40.27
N ASN A 179 6.18 -19.05 -39.20
CA ASN A 179 4.72 -19.15 -39.28
C ASN A 179 4.25 -20.23 -40.29
N PRO A 180 4.60 -21.51 -40.08
CA PRO A 180 4.37 -22.58 -41.08
C PRO A 180 2.89 -22.84 -41.38
N LYS A 181 1.99 -22.37 -40.51
CA LYS A 181 0.53 -22.48 -40.67
C LYS A 181 -0.12 -21.21 -41.23
N GLY A 182 0.68 -20.17 -41.51
CA GLY A 182 0.22 -18.92 -42.08
C GLY A 182 -0.86 -18.21 -41.24
N ILE A 183 -0.78 -18.31 -39.91
CA ILE A 183 -1.76 -17.69 -38.99
C ILE A 183 -1.60 -16.18 -39.03
N LYS A 184 -2.68 -15.47 -39.33
CA LYS A 184 -2.72 -14.00 -39.39
C LYS A 184 -3.87 -13.42 -38.59
N ASP A 185 -4.98 -14.16 -38.48
CA ASP A 185 -6.19 -13.67 -37.82
C ASP A 185 -6.98 -14.81 -37.15
N TRP A 186 -8.01 -14.45 -36.38
CA TRP A 186 -8.85 -15.36 -35.60
C TRP A 186 -9.47 -16.48 -36.44
N GLY A 187 -9.84 -16.20 -37.69
CA GLY A 187 -10.39 -17.19 -38.62
C GLY A 187 -9.41 -18.32 -38.97
N ASP A 188 -8.11 -18.13 -38.80
CA ASP A 188 -7.11 -19.16 -39.07
C ASP A 188 -7.03 -20.22 -37.96
N LEU A 189 -7.52 -19.90 -36.76
CA LEU A 189 -7.43 -20.79 -35.59
C LEU A 189 -8.34 -22.02 -35.68
N ILE A 190 -9.36 -21.99 -36.55
CA ILE A 190 -10.34 -23.08 -36.73
C ILE A 190 -9.98 -24.02 -37.89
N LYS A 191 -8.84 -23.81 -38.56
CA LYS A 191 -8.38 -24.69 -39.64
C LYS A 191 -8.07 -26.08 -39.09
N LYS A 192 -8.38 -27.12 -39.87
CA LYS A 192 -8.28 -28.54 -39.45
C LYS A 192 -6.86 -28.94 -39.03
N ASP A 193 -5.83 -28.30 -39.57
CA ASP A 193 -4.42 -28.62 -39.32
C ASP A 193 -3.75 -27.67 -38.31
N VAL A 194 -4.53 -26.87 -37.59
CA VAL A 194 -4.08 -25.93 -36.55
C VAL A 194 -4.46 -26.46 -35.17
N SER A 195 -3.47 -26.52 -34.27
CA SER A 195 -3.68 -26.85 -32.85
C SER A 195 -3.46 -25.59 -32.03
N VAL A 196 -4.49 -25.16 -31.31
CA VAL A 196 -4.47 -23.97 -30.45
C VAL A 196 -4.14 -24.38 -29.01
N ILE A 197 -3.27 -23.61 -28.36
CA ILE A 197 -2.99 -23.75 -26.93
C ILE A 197 -3.54 -22.50 -26.25
N THR A 198 -4.46 -22.70 -25.31
CA THR A 198 -5.09 -21.64 -24.51
C THR A 198 -5.29 -22.17 -23.09
N PRO A 199 -5.13 -21.34 -22.05
CA PRO A 199 -5.31 -21.78 -20.66
C PRO A 199 -6.78 -22.16 -20.35
N ASN A 200 -6.98 -22.80 -19.19
CA ASN A 200 -8.31 -23.19 -18.73
C ASN A 200 -9.07 -21.98 -18.15
N PRO A 201 -10.19 -21.54 -18.76
CA PRO A 201 -10.94 -20.36 -18.32
C PRO A 201 -11.59 -20.49 -16.93
N LYS A 202 -11.61 -21.68 -16.32
CA LYS A 202 -12.09 -21.87 -14.93
C LYS A 202 -11.06 -21.49 -13.86
N THR A 203 -9.81 -21.35 -14.27
CA THR A 203 -8.68 -21.10 -13.36
C THR A 203 -7.82 -19.93 -13.79
N SER A 204 -7.69 -19.67 -15.09
CA SER A 204 -7.01 -18.48 -15.61
C SER A 204 -7.94 -17.29 -15.65
N GLY A 205 -7.35 -16.09 -15.64
CA GLY A 205 -7.98 -14.85 -16.06
C GLY A 205 -7.22 -14.26 -17.24
#